data_AF-A0A7X7FYB7-F1
#
_entry.id   AF-A0A7X7FYB7-F1
#
_cell.length_a   1.000
_cell.length_b   1.000
_cell.length_c   1.000
_cell.angle_alpha   90.00
_cell.angle_beta   90.00
_cell.angle_gamma   90.00
#
_symmetry.space_group_name_H-M   'P 1'
#
loop_
_entity.id
_entity.type
_entity.pdbx_description
1 polymer ?
#
loop_
_entity_poly.entity_id
_entity_poly.type
_entity_poly.pdbx_seq_one_letter_code
_entity_poly.pdbx_strand_id
1 'polypeptide(L)'
;MALLQVSGSPHVHTEESVKKIMWTVIIALIPTLIFSILYFGFDAIKLTLVSVAACVFFEWLIQKFLLKGATTIQDGSAVVTGILLAFNLPSNLPIWIVVIGALAAIGIAKMTFGGLGNNPFNPALVGRVFLLISFPVQMTTWPRPHLLFSTPLAADATTGATPLGMIKMTLSQGKDASELMNTLPTYAQMLLGDRGGSLGEVAALAIIAGGIFMLIRKVITWHIPVAFIGSAFIFAGILHLINPGLYIPPSYHILCGGLLLGAIF
;
A
#
# COMPACT_ATOMS: atom_id res chain seq x y z
N MET A 1 -15.72 42.38 -44.16
CA MET A 1 -15.82 42.00 -42.73
C MET A 1 -14.70 41.02 -42.44
N ALA A 2 -13.69 41.43 -41.66
CA ALA A 2 -12.65 40.51 -41.19
C ALA A 2 -13.25 39.60 -40.10
N LEU A 3 -13.20 38.29 -40.32
CA LEU A 3 -13.62 37.30 -39.32
C LEU A 3 -12.65 37.38 -38.13
N LEU A 4 -13.16 37.79 -36.97
CA LEU A 4 -12.42 37.74 -35.71
C LEU A 4 -12.23 36.27 -35.32
N GLN A 5 -10.99 35.79 -35.34
CA GLN A 5 -10.64 34.47 -34.81
C GLN A 5 -10.70 34.51 -33.28
N VAL A 6 -11.70 33.84 -32.70
CA VAL A 6 -11.73 33.54 -31.27
C VAL A 6 -10.79 32.35 -31.04
N SER A 7 -9.50 32.60 -30.82
CA SER A 7 -8.58 31.58 -30.33
C SER A 7 -8.81 31.39 -28.83
N GLY A 8 -8.79 30.15 -28.34
CA GLY A 8 -8.84 29.88 -26.91
C GLY A 8 -7.69 30.56 -26.17
N SER A 9 -7.91 30.95 -24.90
CA SER A 9 -6.88 31.55 -24.05
C SER A 9 -5.63 30.67 -24.02
N PRO A 10 -4.42 31.25 -24.07
CA PRO A 10 -3.18 30.47 -24.04
C PRO A 10 -3.08 29.73 -22.70
N HIS A 11 -3.30 28.42 -22.73
CA HIS A 11 -3.06 27.56 -21.57
C HIS A 11 -1.56 27.28 -21.50
N VAL A 12 -0.96 27.46 -20.31
CA VAL A 12 0.44 27.12 -20.09
C VAL A 12 0.60 25.60 -20.20
N HIS A 13 1.17 25.14 -21.30
CA HIS A 13 1.47 23.72 -21.48
C HIS A 13 2.61 23.34 -20.53
N THR A 14 2.34 22.38 -19.64
CA THR A 14 3.36 21.78 -18.77
C THR A 14 3.77 20.44 -19.40
N GLU A 15 5.06 20.09 -19.34
CA GLU A 15 5.57 18.80 -19.86
C GLU A 15 5.19 17.58 -19.01
N GLU A 16 4.49 17.80 -17.89
CA GLU A 16 4.06 16.74 -16.98
C GLU A 16 2.77 16.11 -17.50
N SER A 17 2.87 14.85 -17.92
CA SER A 17 1.72 14.03 -18.31
C SER A 17 1.35 13.06 -17.19
N VAL A 18 0.06 12.69 -17.13
CA VAL A 18 -0.43 11.67 -16.18
C VAL A 18 0.39 10.38 -16.26
N LYS A 19 0.70 9.93 -17.48
CA LYS A 19 1.54 8.75 -17.72
C LYS A 19 2.91 8.90 -17.05
N LYS A 20 3.59 10.04 -17.24
CA LYS A 20 4.91 10.31 -16.62
C LYS A 20 4.84 10.31 -15.09
N ILE A 21 3.77 10.88 -14.53
CA ILE A 21 3.53 10.88 -13.08
C ILE A 21 3.35 9.44 -12.57
N MET A 22 2.45 8.66 -13.17
CA MET A 22 2.16 7.28 -12.74
C MET A 22 3.40 6.37 -12.84
N TRP A 23 4.18 6.48 -13.91
CA TRP A 23 5.45 5.74 -14.01
C TRP A 23 6.48 6.19 -12.98
N THR A 24 6.51 7.47 -12.61
CA THR A 24 7.37 7.96 -11.53
C THR A 24 6.97 7.35 -10.18
N VAL A 25 5.67 7.19 -9.91
CA VAL A 25 5.17 6.50 -8.71
C VAL A 25 5.55 5.01 -8.72
N ILE A 26 5.44 4.33 -9.86
CA ILE A 26 5.89 2.94 -9.99
C ILE A 26 7.38 2.83 -9.66
N ILE A 27 8.23 3.72 -10.20
CA ILE A 27 9.67 3.75 -9.92
C ILE A 27 9.92 3.96 -8.42
N ALA A 28 9.16 4.84 -7.77
CA ALA A 28 9.27 5.08 -6.33
C ALA A 28 8.87 3.86 -5.48
N LEU A 29 8.00 2.98 -5.99
CA LEU A 29 7.57 1.74 -5.33
C LEU A 29 8.56 0.57 -5.55
N ILE A 30 9.45 0.64 -6.54
CA ILE A 30 10.40 -0.45 -6.85
C ILE A 30 11.29 -0.82 -5.65
N PRO A 31 11.92 0.14 -4.92
CA PRO A 31 12.71 -0.20 -3.74
C PRO A 31 11.90 -1.00 -2.72
N THR A 32 10.68 -0.55 -2.43
CA THR A 32 9.78 -1.26 -1.52
C THR A 32 9.46 -2.66 -2.03
N LEU A 33 9.15 -2.81 -3.33
CA LEU A 33 8.89 -4.12 -3.95
C LEU A 33 10.08 -5.08 -3.81
N ILE A 34 11.31 -4.59 -4.04
CA ILE A 34 12.52 -5.39 -3.90
C ILE A 34 12.66 -5.89 -2.47
N PHE A 35 12.51 -5.02 -1.47
CA PHE A 35 12.57 -5.43 -0.07
C PHE A 35 11.47 -6.44 0.28
N SER A 36 10.23 -6.22 -0.17
CA SER A 36 9.13 -7.17 0.02
C SER A 36 9.46 -8.56 -0.56
N ILE A 37 10.08 -8.61 -1.74
CA ILE A 37 10.52 -9.86 -2.37
C ILE A 37 11.65 -10.54 -1.58
N LEU A 38 12.59 -9.77 -1.01
CA LEU A 38 13.68 -10.33 -0.22
C LEU A 38 13.20 -11.01 1.07
N TYR A 39 12.13 -10.51 1.70
CA TYR A 39 11.61 -11.03 2.98
C TYR A 39 10.42 -11.98 2.86
N PHE A 40 9.64 -11.93 1.78
CA PHE A 40 8.49 -12.83 1.56
C PHE A 40 8.69 -13.78 0.38
N GLY A 41 9.80 -13.66 -0.32
CA GLY A 41 10.24 -14.58 -1.34
C GLY A 41 9.33 -14.68 -2.56
N PHE A 42 9.15 -15.90 -3.06
CA PHE A 42 8.36 -16.18 -4.26
C PHE A 42 6.87 -15.85 -4.12
N ASP A 43 6.32 -15.87 -2.91
CA ASP A 43 4.91 -15.56 -2.67
C ASP A 43 4.61 -14.09 -2.94
N ALA A 44 5.53 -13.18 -2.58
CA ALA A 44 5.43 -11.76 -2.94
C ALA A 44 5.38 -11.57 -4.45
N ILE A 45 6.28 -12.22 -5.19
CA ILE A 45 6.36 -12.10 -6.66
C ILE A 45 5.05 -12.58 -7.29
N LYS A 46 4.59 -13.78 -6.90
CA LYS A 46 3.35 -14.37 -7.42
C LYS A 46 2.17 -13.44 -7.15
N LEU A 47 2.03 -12.95 -5.91
CA LEU A 47 0.90 -12.12 -5.52
C LEU A 47 0.90 -10.76 -6.23
N THR A 48 2.05 -10.07 -6.31
CA THR A 48 2.15 -8.80 -7.02
C THR A 48 1.89 -8.96 -8.52
N LEU A 49 2.46 -9.98 -9.15
CA LEU A 49 2.27 -10.23 -10.58
C LEU A 49 0.80 -10.51 -10.90
N VAL A 50 0.16 -11.41 -10.14
CA VAL A 50 -1.27 -11.72 -10.31
C VAL A 50 -2.13 -10.49 -10.11
N SER A 51 -1.88 -9.70 -9.07
CA SER A 51 -2.65 -8.48 -8.79
C SER A 51 -2.55 -7.47 -9.94
N VAL A 52 -1.33 -7.19 -10.41
CA VAL A 52 -1.09 -6.27 -11.54
C VAL A 52 -1.70 -6.79 -12.82
N ALA A 53 -1.50 -8.07 -13.15
CA ALA A 53 -2.07 -8.69 -14.35
C ALA A 53 -3.60 -8.65 -14.32
N ALA A 54 -4.22 -8.98 -13.18
CA ALA A 54 -5.66 -8.93 -13.01
C ALA A 54 -6.20 -7.50 -13.13
N CYS A 55 -5.57 -6.51 -12.49
CA CYS A 55 -5.99 -5.11 -12.61
C CYS A 55 -5.91 -4.59 -14.05
N VAL A 56 -4.81 -4.88 -14.75
CA VAL A 56 -4.64 -4.49 -16.17
C VAL A 56 -5.66 -5.21 -17.05
N PHE A 57 -5.89 -6.50 -16.80
CA PHE A 57 -6.86 -7.30 -17.54
C PHE A 57 -8.28 -6.77 -17.37
N PHE A 58 -8.73 -6.50 -16.14
CA PHE A 58 -10.07 -5.97 -15.89
C PHE A 58 -10.25 -4.55 -16.45
N GLU A 59 -9.21 -3.72 -16.38
CA GLU A 59 -9.24 -2.39 -17.00
C GLU A 59 -9.45 -2.49 -18.51
N TRP A 60 -8.65 -3.33 -19.16
CA TRP A 60 -8.79 -3.60 -20.59
C TRP A 60 -10.16 -4.17 -20.94
N LEU A 61 -10.64 -5.16 -20.19
CA LEU A 61 -11.89 -5.86 -20.45
C LEU A 61 -13.08 -4.90 -20.35
N ILE A 62 -13.15 -4.12 -19.26
CA ILE A 62 -14.24 -3.16 -19.05
C ILE A 62 -14.21 -2.06 -20.13
N GLN A 63 -13.04 -1.55 -20.47
CA GLN A 63 -12.93 -0.52 -21.50
C GLN A 63 -13.29 -1.04 -22.88
N LYS A 64 -12.83 -2.24 -23.24
CA LYS A 64 -13.05 -2.81 -24.56
C LYS A 64 -14.50 -3.23 -24.77
N PHE A 65 -15.12 -3.85 -23.77
CA PHE A 65 -16.43 -4.49 -23.94
C PHE A 65 -17.59 -3.68 -23.37
N LEU A 66 -17.42 -2.99 -22.23
CA LEU A 66 -18.50 -2.22 -21.59
C LEU A 66 -18.51 -0.76 -22.03
N LEU A 67 -17.38 -0.06 -21.93
CA LEU A 67 -17.30 1.37 -22.23
C LEU A 67 -17.05 1.68 -23.71
N LYS A 68 -16.54 0.71 -24.47
CA LYS A 68 -16.18 0.81 -25.91
C LYS A 68 -15.32 2.04 -26.24
N GLY A 69 -14.49 2.47 -25.28
CA GLY A 69 -13.62 3.64 -25.39
C GLY A 69 -12.20 3.32 -25.85
N ALA A 70 -11.34 4.34 -25.90
CA ALA A 70 -9.91 4.17 -26.10
C ALA A 70 -9.28 3.43 -24.90
N THR A 71 -8.32 2.56 -25.16
CA THR A 71 -7.64 1.77 -24.12
C THR A 71 -6.65 2.63 -23.33
N THR A 72 -6.85 2.78 -22.02
CA THR A 72 -5.97 3.58 -21.12
C THR A 72 -4.86 2.76 -20.46
N ILE A 73 -4.64 1.52 -20.91
CA ILE A 73 -3.67 0.58 -20.30
C ILE A 73 -2.27 1.19 -20.20
N GLN A 74 -1.90 2.05 -21.15
CA GLN A 74 -0.58 2.65 -21.22
C GLN A 74 -0.34 3.77 -20.20
N ASP A 75 -1.38 4.21 -19.46
CA ASP A 75 -1.27 5.30 -18.49
C ASP A 75 -0.63 4.85 -17.17
N GLY A 76 -0.43 3.53 -16.98
CA GLY A 76 0.24 2.96 -15.81
C GLY A 76 -0.61 2.92 -14.53
N SER A 77 -1.80 3.51 -14.54
CA SER A 77 -2.64 3.61 -13.35
C SER A 77 -3.23 2.28 -12.86
N ALA A 78 -3.55 1.36 -13.77
CA ALA A 78 -3.93 0.00 -13.42
C ALA A 78 -2.78 -0.75 -12.73
N VAL A 79 -1.55 -0.52 -13.20
CA VAL A 79 -0.34 -1.13 -12.63
C VAL A 79 -0.10 -0.59 -11.23
N VAL A 80 -0.17 0.73 -11.02
CA VAL A 80 -0.07 1.34 -9.68
C VAL A 80 -1.13 0.75 -8.75
N THR A 81 -2.39 0.65 -9.21
CA THR A 81 -3.49 0.09 -8.41
C THR A 81 -3.22 -1.37 -8.03
N GLY A 82 -2.72 -2.19 -8.96
CA GLY A 82 -2.37 -3.59 -8.70
C GLY A 82 -1.20 -3.74 -7.72
N ILE A 83 -0.16 -2.92 -7.85
CA ILE A 83 0.98 -2.92 -6.93
C ILE A 83 0.52 -2.49 -5.53
N LEU A 84 -0.22 -1.39 -5.42
CA LEU A 84 -0.72 -0.90 -4.13
C LEU A 84 -1.69 -1.89 -3.49
N LEU A 85 -2.57 -2.53 -4.27
CA LEU A 85 -3.45 -3.58 -3.76
C LEU A 85 -2.59 -4.73 -3.21
N ALA A 86 -1.61 -5.22 -3.96
CA ALA A 86 -0.72 -6.28 -3.51
C ALA A 86 0.02 -5.93 -2.22
N PHE A 87 0.50 -4.69 -2.09
CA PHE A 87 1.20 -4.22 -0.90
C PHE A 87 0.31 -4.17 0.34
N ASN A 88 -1.00 -4.09 0.16
CA ASN A 88 -1.98 -4.07 1.23
C ASN A 88 -2.48 -5.48 1.62
N LEU A 89 -2.01 -6.53 0.96
CA LEU A 89 -2.45 -7.91 1.15
C LEU A 89 -1.38 -8.78 1.86
N PRO A 90 -1.80 -9.84 2.58
CA PRO A 90 -0.92 -10.91 3.03
C PRO A 90 -0.30 -11.66 1.83
N SER A 91 0.99 -12.00 1.89
CA SER A 91 1.67 -12.68 0.77
C SER A 91 1.19 -14.11 0.50
N ASN A 92 0.60 -14.77 1.51
CA ASN A 92 0.07 -16.14 1.42
C ASN A 92 -1.37 -16.23 0.88
N LEU A 93 -1.95 -15.11 0.40
CA LEU A 93 -3.32 -15.15 -0.10
C LEU A 93 -3.46 -16.05 -1.34
N PRO A 94 -4.53 -16.87 -1.39
CA PRO A 94 -4.90 -17.59 -2.61
C PRO A 94 -5.11 -16.63 -3.79
N ILE A 95 -4.53 -16.99 -4.93
CA ILE A 95 -4.51 -16.20 -6.17
C ILE A 95 -5.92 -15.76 -6.59
N TRP A 96 -6.91 -16.64 -6.47
CA TRP A 96 -8.29 -16.34 -6.87
C TRP A 96 -8.92 -15.20 -6.03
N ILE A 97 -8.57 -15.07 -4.75
CA ILE A 97 -9.04 -13.98 -3.88
C ILE A 97 -8.44 -12.65 -4.37
N VAL A 98 -7.17 -12.65 -4.75
CA VAL A 98 -6.49 -11.47 -5.31
C VAL A 98 -7.18 -11.00 -6.58
N VAL A 99 -7.58 -11.91 -7.47
CA VAL A 99 -8.33 -11.59 -8.70
C VAL A 99 -9.68 -10.95 -8.38
N ILE A 100 -10.41 -11.44 -7.37
CA ILE A 100 -11.68 -10.83 -6.93
C ILE A 100 -11.44 -9.42 -6.40
N GLY A 101 -10.38 -9.20 -5.61
CA GLY A 101 -10.02 -7.87 -5.12
C GLY A 101 -9.66 -6.90 -6.25
N ALA A 102 -8.95 -7.38 -7.27
CA ALA A 102 -8.62 -6.59 -8.45
C ALA A 102 -9.88 -6.21 -9.26
N LEU A 103 -10.86 -7.10 -9.37
CA LEU A 103 -12.17 -6.80 -9.98
C LEU A 103 -12.92 -5.72 -9.19
N ALA A 104 -12.94 -5.81 -7.86
CA ALA A 104 -13.58 -4.78 -7.02
C ALA A 104 -12.85 -3.42 -7.14
N ALA A 105 -11.52 -3.43 -7.13
CA ALA A 105 -10.72 -2.22 -7.27
C ALA A 105 -10.94 -1.53 -8.62
N ILE A 106 -10.83 -2.27 -9.73
CA ILE A 106 -10.92 -1.66 -11.06
C ILE A 106 -12.37 -1.49 -11.49
N GLY A 107 -13.20 -2.51 -11.35
CA GLY A 107 -14.59 -2.48 -11.78
C GLY A 107 -15.42 -1.51 -10.95
N ILE A 108 -15.52 -1.76 -9.65
CA ILE A 108 -16.40 -1.00 -8.77
C ILE A 108 -15.81 0.38 -8.49
N ALA A 109 -14.55 0.46 -8.06
CA ALA A 109 -14.00 1.72 -7.53
C ALA A 109 -13.45 2.68 -8.58
N LYS A 110 -13.02 2.19 -9.75
CA LYS A 110 -12.39 3.02 -10.79
C LYS A 110 -13.27 3.24 -12.01
N MET A 111 -13.74 2.16 -12.63
CA MET A 111 -14.46 2.24 -13.90
C MET A 111 -15.90 2.71 -13.77
N THR A 112 -16.58 2.42 -12.65
CA THR A 112 -17.93 2.94 -12.37
C THR A 112 -17.99 4.47 -12.39
N PHE A 113 -16.90 5.13 -11.97
CA PHE A 113 -16.82 6.59 -11.91
C PHE A 113 -16.22 7.22 -13.17
N GLY A 114 -16.02 6.44 -14.24
CA GLY A 114 -15.51 6.95 -15.51
C GLY A 114 -13.98 6.92 -15.62
N GLY A 115 -13.28 6.22 -14.74
CA GLY A 115 -11.84 5.95 -14.88
C GLY A 115 -10.93 6.95 -14.17
N LEU A 116 -9.73 7.14 -14.73
CA LEU A 116 -8.69 7.94 -14.08
C LEU A 116 -9.07 9.41 -13.93
N GLY A 117 -8.86 9.97 -12.74
CA GLY A 117 -9.16 11.37 -12.41
C GLY A 117 -10.53 11.59 -11.78
N ASN A 118 -11.44 10.62 -11.89
CA ASN A 118 -12.80 10.70 -11.35
C ASN A 118 -13.02 9.77 -10.14
N ASN A 119 -11.95 9.22 -9.57
CA ASN A 119 -12.06 8.27 -8.47
C ASN A 119 -12.29 9.02 -7.14
N PRO A 120 -13.47 8.90 -6.49
CA PRO A 120 -13.71 9.55 -5.19
C PRO A 120 -12.84 8.95 -4.08
N PHE A 121 -12.45 7.67 -4.23
CA PHE A 121 -11.63 6.93 -3.28
C PHE A 121 -10.45 6.27 -4.00
N ASN A 122 -9.41 5.91 -3.25
CA ASN A 122 -8.29 5.11 -3.78
C ASN A 122 -8.80 3.70 -4.20
N PRO A 123 -8.73 3.33 -5.49
CA PRO A 123 -9.25 2.05 -5.96
C PRO A 123 -8.63 0.82 -5.27
N ALA A 124 -7.33 0.86 -4.97
CA ALA A 124 -6.63 -0.24 -4.31
C ALA A 124 -7.17 -0.47 -2.88
N LEU A 125 -7.45 0.63 -2.15
CA LEU A 125 -8.01 0.54 -0.80
C LEU A 125 -9.46 0.04 -0.81
N VAL A 126 -10.25 0.41 -1.81
CA VAL A 126 -11.61 -0.15 -1.97
C VAL A 126 -11.54 -1.66 -2.20
N GLY A 127 -10.61 -2.12 -3.05
CA GLY A 127 -10.34 -3.56 -3.22
C GLY A 127 -9.96 -4.24 -1.91
N ARG A 128 -9.06 -3.63 -1.12
CA ARG A 128 -8.67 -4.14 0.21
C ARG A 128 -9.87 -4.25 1.16
N VAL A 129 -10.71 -3.20 1.24
CA VAL A 129 -11.89 -3.19 2.11
C VAL A 129 -12.89 -4.27 1.70
N PHE A 130 -13.13 -4.41 0.40
CA PHE A 130 -14.01 -5.46 -0.13
C PHE A 130 -13.53 -6.86 0.28
N LEU A 131 -12.22 -7.12 0.13
CA LEU A 131 -11.62 -8.40 0.53
C LEU A 131 -11.65 -8.60 2.04
N LEU A 132 -11.40 -7.56 2.84
CA LEU A 132 -11.43 -7.65 4.30
C LEU A 132 -12.82 -8.03 4.83
N ILE A 133 -13.88 -7.48 4.24
CA ILE A 133 -15.26 -7.79 4.61
C ILE A 133 -15.65 -9.20 4.14
N SER A 134 -15.24 -9.58 2.94
CA SER A 134 -15.65 -10.86 2.32
C SER A 134 -14.84 -12.06 2.84
N PHE A 135 -13.55 -11.87 3.12
CA PHE A 135 -12.59 -12.92 3.47
C PHE A 135 -11.72 -12.52 4.68
N PRO A 136 -12.33 -12.24 5.86
CA PRO A 136 -11.63 -11.67 7.00
C PRO A 136 -10.52 -12.58 7.55
N VAL A 137 -10.73 -13.90 7.54
CA VAL A 137 -9.76 -14.88 8.06
C VAL A 137 -8.47 -14.85 7.24
N GLN A 138 -8.60 -14.93 5.91
CA GLN A 138 -7.46 -14.92 5.00
C GLN A 138 -6.76 -13.55 5.03
N MET A 139 -7.51 -12.46 5.13
CA MET A 139 -6.99 -11.09 5.21
C MET A 139 -6.32 -10.73 6.54
N THR A 140 -6.46 -11.57 7.57
CA THR A 140 -5.84 -11.36 8.89
C THR A 140 -4.80 -12.42 9.25
N THR A 141 -4.52 -13.35 8.33
CA THR A 141 -3.51 -14.40 8.51
C THR A 141 -2.19 -13.97 7.86
N TRP A 142 -1.24 -13.50 8.67
CA TRP A 142 0.04 -12.96 8.19
C TRP A 142 1.15 -14.02 8.26
N PRO A 143 1.86 -14.30 7.15
CA PRO A 143 3.03 -15.16 7.18
C PRO A 143 4.20 -14.44 7.86
N ARG A 144 5.05 -15.20 8.57
CA ARG A 144 6.30 -14.65 9.10
C ARG A 144 7.26 -14.35 7.93
N PRO A 145 7.97 -13.21 7.98
CA PRO A 145 9.00 -12.94 6.99
C PRO A 145 10.12 -13.97 7.14
N HIS A 146 10.56 -14.51 6.01
CA HIS A 146 11.70 -15.39 5.90
C HIS A 146 12.55 -14.88 4.75
N LEU A 147 13.83 -14.60 5.00
CA LEU A 147 14.72 -14.18 3.93
C LEU A 147 14.71 -15.23 2.81
N LEU A 148 14.68 -14.76 1.56
CA LEU A 148 14.48 -15.51 0.30
C LEU A 148 15.35 -16.79 0.15
N PHE A 149 16.39 -16.97 0.96
CA PHE A 149 17.32 -18.10 0.93
C PHE A 149 17.46 -18.87 2.25
N SER A 150 16.66 -18.55 3.26
CA SER A 150 16.81 -19.12 4.62
C SER A 150 15.88 -20.30 4.91
N THR A 151 14.90 -20.58 4.05
CA THR A 151 13.93 -21.66 4.22
C THR A 151 13.93 -22.63 3.03
N PRO A 152 13.77 -23.94 3.26
CA PRO A 152 13.55 -24.90 2.19
C PRO A 152 12.30 -24.53 1.40
N LEU A 153 12.35 -24.64 0.06
CA LEU A 153 11.26 -24.34 -0.89
C LEU A 153 9.92 -25.08 -0.64
N ALA A 154 9.87 -25.96 0.37
CA ALA A 154 8.73 -26.81 0.74
C ALA A 154 8.31 -26.69 2.23
N ALA A 155 8.86 -25.75 3.00
CA ALA A 155 8.46 -25.55 4.39
C ALA A 155 7.13 -24.77 4.47
N ASP A 156 6.17 -25.31 5.23
CA ASP A 156 4.88 -24.68 5.48
C ASP A 156 5.07 -23.29 6.09
N ALA A 157 4.40 -22.28 5.55
CA ALA A 157 4.61 -20.90 5.95
C ALA A 157 4.08 -20.69 7.37
N THR A 158 4.98 -20.46 8.33
CA THR A 158 4.53 -20.22 9.71
C THR A 158 3.87 -18.86 9.81
N THR A 159 2.68 -18.83 10.41
CA THR A 159 1.94 -17.57 10.62
C THR A 159 2.45 -16.87 11.87
N GLY A 160 2.47 -15.55 11.84
CA GLY A 160 2.96 -14.70 12.92
C GLY A 160 1.99 -13.57 13.22
N ALA A 161 1.81 -13.27 14.51
CA ALA A 161 1.11 -12.06 14.89
C ALA A 161 1.91 -10.83 14.45
N THR A 162 1.23 -9.85 13.84
CA THR A 162 1.85 -8.55 13.56
C THR A 162 2.18 -7.85 14.88
N PRO A 163 3.12 -6.90 14.90
CA PRO A 163 3.44 -6.20 16.15
C PRO A 163 2.22 -5.51 16.75
N LEU A 164 1.37 -4.87 15.94
CA LEU A 164 0.08 -4.32 16.36
C LEU A 164 -0.88 -5.39 16.91
N GLY A 165 -0.90 -6.58 16.29
CA GLY A 165 -1.67 -7.72 16.78
C GLY A 165 -1.19 -8.20 18.14
N MET A 166 0.13 -8.32 18.35
CA MET A 166 0.71 -8.71 19.65
C MET A 166 0.41 -7.69 20.74
N ILE A 167 0.47 -6.40 20.40
CA ILE A 167 0.09 -5.30 21.29
C ILE A 167 -1.35 -5.47 21.75
N LYS A 168 -2.28 -5.61 20.80
CA LYS A 168 -3.70 -5.77 21.12
C LYS A 168 -3.97 -7.02 21.96
N MET A 169 -3.38 -8.16 21.60
CA MET A 169 -3.59 -9.42 22.34
C MET A 169 -3.08 -9.32 23.78
N THR A 170 -1.89 -8.76 23.97
CA THR A 170 -1.25 -8.74 25.29
C THR A 170 -1.88 -7.68 26.21
N LEU A 171 -2.29 -6.55 25.64
CA LEU A 171 -3.05 -5.55 26.40
C LEU A 171 -4.43 -6.10 26.81
N SER A 172 -5.07 -6.90 25.96
CA SER A 172 -6.31 -7.60 26.32
C SER A 172 -6.13 -8.64 27.44
N GLN A 173 -4.89 -9.09 27.69
CA GLN A 173 -4.54 -10.00 28.79
C GLN A 173 -4.17 -9.25 30.08
N GLY A 174 -4.28 -7.92 30.10
CA GLY A 174 -4.04 -7.10 31.29
C GLY A 174 -2.56 -6.95 31.68
N LYS A 175 -1.62 -7.27 30.79
CA LYS A 175 -0.18 -7.06 31.00
C LYS A 175 0.22 -5.63 30.61
N ASP A 176 1.17 -5.07 31.35
CA ASP A 176 1.68 -3.71 31.10
C ASP A 176 2.44 -3.62 29.76
N ALA A 177 2.27 -2.48 29.09
CA ALA A 177 2.94 -2.19 27.81
C ALA A 177 4.47 -2.14 27.91
N SER A 178 5.03 -1.94 29.12
CA SER A 178 6.47 -1.89 29.36
C SER A 178 7.14 -3.26 29.22
N GLU A 179 6.51 -4.33 29.71
CA GLU A 179 7.00 -5.71 29.55
C GLU A 179 6.93 -6.15 28.08
N LEU A 180 5.95 -5.60 27.34
CA LEU A 180 5.73 -5.90 25.94
C LEU A 180 6.89 -5.45 25.05
N MET A 181 7.52 -4.32 25.36
CA MET A 181 8.59 -3.75 24.52
C MET A 181 9.78 -4.70 24.35
N ASN A 182 10.03 -5.58 25.31
CA ASN A 182 11.10 -6.59 25.23
C ASN A 182 10.76 -7.76 24.28
N THR A 183 9.48 -7.99 24.01
CA THR A 183 8.99 -9.06 23.11
C THR A 183 8.70 -8.57 21.70
N LEU A 184 8.60 -7.25 21.52
CA LEU A 184 8.32 -6.61 20.24
C LEU A 184 9.59 -6.50 19.40
N PRO A 185 9.47 -6.48 18.06
CA PRO A 185 10.59 -6.22 17.18
C PRO A 185 11.28 -4.89 17.52
N THR A 186 12.61 -4.90 17.47
CA THR A 186 13.40 -3.68 17.72
C THR A 186 13.15 -2.66 16.61
N TYR A 187 13.30 -1.36 16.89
CA TYR A 187 13.20 -0.30 15.89
C TYR A 187 14.03 -0.57 14.61
N ALA A 188 15.23 -1.13 14.75
CA ALA A 188 16.07 -1.51 13.63
C ALA A 188 15.43 -2.59 12.76
N GLN A 189 14.81 -3.61 13.37
CA GLN A 189 14.07 -4.66 12.65
C GLN A 189 12.85 -4.07 11.95
N MET A 190 12.16 -3.10 12.56
CA MET A 190 11.01 -2.45 11.93
C MET A 190 11.41 -1.55 10.73
N LEU A 191 12.55 -0.87 10.84
CA LEU A 191 13.10 -0.06 9.75
C LEU A 191 13.56 -0.92 8.57
N LEU A 192 14.21 -2.04 8.88
CA LEU A 192 14.80 -2.94 7.90
C LEU A 192 13.82 -3.97 7.33
N GLY A 193 12.72 -4.28 8.02
CA GLY A 193 11.66 -5.13 7.51
C GLY A 193 11.40 -6.46 8.18
N ASP A 194 12.19 -6.82 9.19
CA ASP A 194 12.13 -8.12 9.85
C ASP A 194 10.95 -8.20 10.84
N ARG A 195 9.72 -8.15 10.32
CA ARG A 195 8.48 -8.27 11.09
C ARG A 195 7.30 -8.78 10.25
N GLY A 196 6.34 -9.45 10.90
CA GLY A 196 5.08 -9.83 10.26
C GLY A 196 4.19 -8.62 9.97
N GLY A 197 3.55 -8.63 8.80
CA GLY A 197 2.72 -7.52 8.32
C GLY A 197 2.36 -7.68 6.84
N SER A 198 1.75 -6.65 6.26
CA SER A 198 1.47 -6.66 4.82
C SER A 198 2.75 -6.48 3.99
N LEU A 199 2.68 -6.90 2.71
CA LEU A 199 3.83 -6.85 1.80
C LEU A 199 4.51 -5.47 1.78
N GLY A 200 3.71 -4.40 1.79
CA GLY A 200 4.20 -3.02 1.76
C GLY A 200 4.68 -2.47 3.11
N GLU A 201 4.55 -3.19 4.22
CA GLU A 201 4.95 -2.74 5.57
C GLU A 201 6.38 -3.15 5.97
N VAL A 202 7.00 -3.97 5.13
CA VAL A 202 8.24 -4.70 5.38
C VAL A 202 9.49 -3.92 4.98
N ALA A 203 9.40 -2.64 4.64
CA ALA A 203 10.59 -1.78 4.63
C ALA A 203 10.21 -0.32 4.79
N ALA A 204 10.03 0.14 6.04
CA ALA A 204 9.76 1.54 6.33
C ALA A 204 10.82 2.46 5.69
N LEU A 205 12.09 2.04 5.70
CA LEU A 205 13.18 2.79 5.07
C LEU A 205 13.01 2.90 3.55
N ALA A 206 12.60 1.82 2.87
CA ALA A 206 12.38 1.84 1.42
C ALA A 206 11.18 2.74 1.03
N ILE A 207 10.11 2.72 1.83
CA ILE A 207 8.95 3.59 1.65
C ILE A 207 9.36 5.06 1.80
N ILE A 208 10.13 5.39 2.85
CA ILE A 208 10.62 6.75 3.09
C ILE A 208 11.53 7.19 1.94
N ALA A 209 12.43 6.33 1.47
CA ALA A 209 13.30 6.64 0.33
C ALA A 209 12.48 6.92 -0.95
N GLY A 210 11.45 6.12 -1.22
CA GLY A 210 10.50 6.35 -2.31
C GLY A 210 9.73 7.67 -2.16
N GLY A 211 9.29 8.00 -0.95
CA GLY A 211 8.64 9.27 -0.64
C GLY A 211 9.53 10.49 -0.84
N ILE A 212 10.79 10.43 -0.39
CA ILE A 212 11.79 11.48 -0.62
C ILE A 212 12.00 11.67 -2.12
N PHE A 213 12.13 10.58 -2.88
CA PHE A 213 12.27 10.64 -4.33
C PHE A 213 11.07 11.34 -5.00
N MET A 214 9.83 11.02 -4.58
CA MET A 214 8.63 11.68 -5.12
C MET A 214 8.52 13.17 -4.73
N LEU A 215 9.00 13.56 -3.54
CA LEU A 215 9.09 14.95 -3.12
C LEU A 215 10.11 15.74 -3.95
N ILE A 216 11.30 15.17 -4.21
CA ILE A 216 12.32 15.77 -5.08
C ILE A 216 11.76 15.95 -6.50
N ARG A 217 11.02 14.96 -6.99
CA ARG A 217 10.35 15.00 -8.30
C ARG A 217 9.09 15.86 -8.32
N LYS A 218 8.70 16.46 -7.20
CA LYS A 218 7.51 17.31 -7.02
C LYS A 218 6.21 16.64 -7.49
N VAL A 219 6.13 15.32 -7.40
CA VAL A 219 4.92 14.55 -7.70
C VAL A 219 3.92 14.66 -6.56
N ILE A 220 4.42 14.66 -5.32
CA ILE A 220 3.64 14.85 -4.11
C ILE A 220 4.09 16.12 -3.37
N THR A 221 3.22 16.68 -2.53
CA THR A 221 3.59 17.77 -1.62
C THR A 221 3.89 17.23 -0.23
N TRP A 222 4.77 17.91 0.51
CA TRP A 222 5.16 17.48 1.87
C TRP A 222 4.03 17.64 2.89
N HIS A 223 3.02 18.47 2.60
CA HIS A 223 1.91 18.73 3.51
C HIS A 223 1.14 17.45 3.87
N ILE A 224 0.87 16.56 2.90
CA ILE A 224 0.07 15.35 3.13
C ILE A 224 0.82 14.36 4.04
N PRO A 225 2.06 13.91 3.75
CA PRO A 225 2.77 12.98 4.62
C PRO A 225 3.01 13.55 6.02
N VAL A 226 3.38 14.83 6.14
CA VAL A 226 3.68 15.45 7.44
C VAL A 226 2.42 15.64 8.27
N ALA A 227 1.31 16.08 7.69
CA ALA A 227 0.06 16.22 8.43
C ALA A 227 -0.48 14.86 8.92
N PHE A 228 -0.39 13.83 8.06
CA PHE A 228 -0.88 12.50 8.41
C PHE A 228 -0.03 11.84 9.51
N ILE A 229 1.30 11.83 9.36
CA ILE A 229 2.22 11.26 10.36
C ILE A 229 2.20 12.10 11.64
N GLY A 230 2.19 13.43 11.52
CA GLY A 230 2.20 14.35 12.63
C GLY A 230 0.94 14.25 13.50
N SER A 231 -0.24 14.18 12.87
CA SER A 231 -1.49 13.98 13.62
C SER A 231 -1.50 12.64 14.37
N ALA A 232 -1.12 11.54 13.71
CA ALA A 232 -1.01 10.24 14.37
C ALA A 232 -0.03 10.25 15.55
N PHE A 233 1.13 10.91 15.40
CA PHE A 233 2.11 11.06 16.48
C PHE A 233 1.57 11.86 17.66
N ILE A 234 0.88 12.98 17.40
CA ILE A 234 0.32 13.83 18.45
C ILE A 234 -0.76 13.08 19.23
N PHE A 235 -1.71 12.45 18.55
CA PHE A 235 -2.79 11.72 19.22
C PHE A 235 -2.25 10.50 20.00
N ALA A 236 -1.35 9.72 19.41
CA ALA A 236 -0.71 8.61 20.12
C ALA A 236 0.13 9.10 21.31
N GLY A 237 0.79 10.25 21.18
CA GLY A 237 1.59 10.86 22.24
C GLY A 237 0.74 11.32 23.41
N ILE A 238 -0.42 11.95 23.17
CA ILE A 238 -1.36 12.36 24.22
C ILE A 238 -1.84 11.13 24.99
N LEU A 239 -2.23 10.06 24.29
CA LEU A 239 -2.70 8.83 24.94
C LEU A 239 -1.59 8.17 25.76
N HIS A 240 -0.37 8.11 25.24
CA HIS A 240 0.80 7.60 25.96
C HIS A 240 1.11 8.42 27.21
N LEU A 241 0.99 9.75 27.16
CA LEU A 241 1.19 10.61 28.35
C LEU A 241 0.11 10.40 29.42
N ILE A 242 -1.12 10.10 29.03
CA ILE A 242 -2.22 9.85 29.98
C ILE A 242 -2.03 8.49 30.67
N ASN A 243 -1.68 7.45 29.92
CA ASN A 243 -1.43 6.12 30.49
C ASN A 243 -0.30 5.39 29.75
N PRO A 244 0.95 5.53 30.22
CA PRO A 244 2.11 4.87 29.64
C PRO A 244 2.07 3.34 29.74
N GLY A 245 1.30 2.79 30.69
CA GLY A 245 1.13 1.34 30.89
C GLY A 245 0.18 0.70 29.88
N LEU A 246 -0.75 1.48 29.31
CA LEU A 246 -1.75 0.98 28.36
C LEU A 246 -1.42 1.31 26.91
N TYR A 247 -0.78 2.46 26.65
CA TYR A 247 -0.45 2.92 25.31
C TYR A 247 1.06 2.90 25.08
N ILE A 248 1.48 2.50 23.89
CA ILE A 248 2.89 2.37 23.52
C ILE A 248 3.44 3.71 23.02
N PRO A 249 4.77 3.93 23.06
CA PRO A 249 5.36 5.14 22.54
C PRO A 249 4.92 5.48 21.11
N PRO A 250 4.62 6.76 20.81
CA PRO A 250 4.10 7.19 19.51
C PRO A 250 5.07 6.93 18.34
N SER A 251 6.38 6.90 18.60
CA SER A 251 7.40 6.54 17.60
C SER A 251 7.21 5.13 17.05
N TYR A 252 6.72 4.21 17.89
CA TYR A 252 6.46 2.82 17.49
C TYR A 252 5.27 2.75 16.52
N HIS A 253 4.24 3.57 16.73
CA HIS A 253 3.08 3.65 15.85
C HIS A 253 3.39 4.16 14.43
N ILE A 254 4.38 5.05 14.29
CA ILE A 254 4.80 5.55 12.97
C ILE A 254 5.43 4.42 12.15
N LEU A 255 6.35 3.68 12.77
CA LEU A 255 7.07 2.61 12.10
C LEU A 255 6.21 1.34 11.97
N CYS A 256 5.13 1.24 12.74
CA CYS A 256 4.29 0.05 12.76
C CYS A 256 3.09 0.12 11.82
N GLY A 257 2.97 -0.87 10.92
CA GLY A 257 1.77 -1.09 10.10
C GLY A 257 1.78 -0.25 8.84
N GLY A 258 0.64 -0.20 8.15
CA GLY A 258 0.48 0.47 6.85
C GLY A 258 0.45 2.01 6.89
N LEU A 259 0.79 2.64 8.02
CA LEU A 259 0.71 4.10 8.17
C LEU A 259 1.65 4.82 7.20
N LEU A 260 2.92 4.42 7.14
CA LEU A 260 3.89 5.05 6.23
C LEU A 260 3.52 4.82 4.76
N LEU A 261 3.02 3.63 4.44
CA LEU A 261 2.58 3.33 3.09
C LEU A 261 1.45 4.28 2.69
N GLY A 262 0.41 4.42 3.50
CA GLY A 262 -0.73 5.30 3.20
C GLY A 262 -0.44 6.81 3.33
N ALA A 263 0.58 7.20 4.09
CA ALA A 263 0.99 8.60 4.20
C ALA A 263 1.75 9.09 2.96
N ILE A 264 2.52 8.19 2.33
CA ILE A 264 3.47 8.52 1.26
C ILE A 264 2.92 8.15 -0.14
N PHE A 265 2.17 7.04 -0.25
CA PHE A 265 1.65 6.47 -1.49
C PHE A 265 0.13 6.35 -1.48
#